data_AF-A0A6V8E1A5-F1
#
_entry.id   AF-A0A6V8E1A5-F1
#
_cell.length_a   1.000
_cell.length_b   1.000
_cell.length_c   1.000
_cell.angle_alpha   90.00
_cell.angle_beta   90.00
_cell.angle_gamma   90.00
#
_symmetry.space_group_name_H-M   'P 1'
#
loop_
_entity.id
_entity.type
_entity.pdbx_description
1 polymer ?
#
loop_
_entity_poly.entity_id
_entity_poly.type
_entity_poly.pdbx_seq_one_letter_code
_entity_poly.pdbx_strand_id
1 'polypeptide(L)'
;LPSHERGDWAADLDVKVAEPAEYIYFAGCAASFDERNKKVARDTISIMKEAGLDVGILGMQEGCSGDAARRAGNEYLFQMLAETNLATFEEIGVKKVVASCPHCFHTLGKEYKDYG
;
A
#
# COMPACT_ATOMS: atom_id res chain seq x y z
N LEU A 1 -14.68 -8.58 2.55
CA LEU A 1 -14.69 -7.31 3.30
C LEU A 1 -14.96 -6.19 2.29
N PRO A 2 -15.88 -5.25 2.58
CA PRO A 2 -16.28 -4.23 1.61
C PRO A 2 -15.05 -3.46 1.11
N SER A 3 -14.85 -3.38 -0.21
CA SER A 3 -13.71 -2.67 -0.82
C SER A 3 -13.82 -1.16 -0.71
N HIS A 4 -14.94 -0.65 -0.20
CA HIS A 4 -15.39 0.74 -0.31
C HIS A 4 -14.68 1.71 0.64
N GLU A 5 -13.83 1.22 1.56
CA GLU A 5 -13.36 2.02 2.72
C GLU A 5 -11.82 2.01 2.92
N ARG A 6 -11.03 1.42 2.00
CA ARG A 6 -9.58 1.18 2.21
C ARG A 6 -8.74 2.45 2.45
N GLY A 7 -9.22 3.61 2.01
CA GLY A 7 -8.54 4.91 2.12
C GLY A 7 -9.20 5.91 3.08
N ASP A 8 -10.36 5.59 3.65
CA ASP A 8 -11.18 6.57 4.40
C ASP A 8 -10.48 7.07 5.66
N TRP A 9 -9.60 6.24 6.21
CA TRP A 9 -8.77 6.59 7.36
C TRP A 9 -7.82 7.76 7.10
N ALA A 10 -7.63 8.21 5.85
CA ALA A 10 -6.74 9.32 5.49
C ALA A 10 -7.50 10.58 5.03
N ALA A 11 -8.83 10.60 5.08
CA ALA A 11 -9.66 11.66 4.48
C ALA A 11 -9.36 13.08 4.98
N ASP A 12 -8.91 13.23 6.22
CA ASP A 12 -8.57 14.51 6.86
C ASP A 12 -7.06 14.82 6.87
N LEU A 13 -6.24 13.99 6.22
CA LEU A 13 -4.78 14.17 6.18
C LEU A 13 -4.28 14.98 4.98
N ASP A 14 -5.18 15.38 4.06
CA ASP A 14 -4.83 16.14 2.85
C ASP A 14 -3.70 15.43 2.06
N VAL A 15 -3.89 14.13 1.85
CA VAL A 15 -2.95 13.27 1.11
C VAL A 15 -3.50 13.02 -0.30
N LYS A 16 -2.62 12.89 -1.29
CA LYS A 16 -3.03 12.50 -2.65
C LYS A 16 -3.63 11.09 -2.63
N VAL A 17 -4.72 10.87 -3.37
CA VAL A 17 -5.39 9.56 -3.43
C VAL A 17 -5.49 9.12 -4.89
N ALA A 18 -4.89 7.97 -5.20
CA ALA A 18 -4.85 7.41 -6.56
C ALA A 18 -4.27 8.40 -7.61
N GLU A 19 -3.31 9.21 -7.19
CA GLU A 19 -2.61 10.19 -8.01
C GLU A 19 -1.09 10.04 -7.86
N PRO A 20 -0.30 10.44 -8.87
CA PRO A 20 1.16 10.39 -8.79
C PRO A 20 1.72 11.20 -7.61
N ALA A 21 2.62 10.56 -6.84
CA ALA A 21 3.41 11.18 -5.78
C ALA A 21 4.84 10.61 -5.78
N GLU A 22 5.81 11.33 -5.22
CA GLU A 22 7.17 10.78 -5.05
C GLU A 22 7.16 9.50 -4.18
N TYR A 23 6.39 9.54 -3.09
CA TYR A 23 6.22 8.41 -2.16
C TYR A 23 4.76 7.98 -2.11
N ILE A 24 4.52 6.70 -2.33
CA ILE A 24 3.21 6.10 -2.12
C ILE A 24 3.26 5.25 -0.86
N TYR A 25 2.43 5.62 0.12
CA TYR A 25 2.26 4.83 1.32
C TYR A 25 1.29 3.68 1.03
N PHE A 26 1.81 2.45 1.06
CA PHE A 26 1.05 1.22 0.93
C PHE A 26 0.53 0.80 2.31
N ALA A 27 -0.76 0.99 2.55
CA ALA A 27 -1.40 0.75 3.84
C ALA A 27 -1.48 -0.74 4.17
N GLY A 28 -1.77 -1.56 3.15
CA GLY A 28 -2.03 -2.97 3.31
C GLY A 28 -3.29 -3.25 4.15
N CYS A 29 -3.59 -4.53 4.37
CA CYS A 29 -4.83 -4.92 5.05
C CYS A 29 -4.92 -4.40 6.50
N ALA A 30 -3.80 -4.35 7.23
CA ALA A 30 -3.81 -3.95 8.62
C ALA A 30 -4.23 -2.48 8.77
N ALA A 31 -3.56 -1.55 8.09
CA ALA A 31 -3.90 -0.14 8.20
C ALA A 31 -5.22 0.23 7.50
N SER A 32 -5.69 -0.56 6.53
CA SER A 32 -7.01 -0.32 5.94
C SER A 32 -8.17 -0.69 6.88
N PHE A 33 -8.04 -1.72 7.73
CA PHE A 33 -9.20 -2.30 8.43
C PHE A 33 -9.08 -2.34 9.97
N ASP A 34 -7.88 -2.28 10.54
CA ASP A 34 -7.68 -2.31 11.99
C ASP A 34 -7.43 -0.90 12.56
N GLU A 35 -8.24 -0.48 13.53
CA GLU A 35 -8.20 0.87 14.12
C GLU A 35 -6.84 1.23 14.74
N ARG A 36 -6.17 0.26 15.36
CA ARG A 36 -4.84 0.50 15.95
C ARG A 36 -3.81 0.76 14.86
N ASN A 37 -3.86 0.01 13.76
CA ASN A 37 -2.94 0.19 12.64
C ASN A 37 -3.29 1.41 11.78
N LYS A 38 -4.56 1.82 11.70
CA LYS A 38 -4.96 3.12 11.13
C LYS A 38 -4.22 4.25 11.82
N LYS A 39 -4.15 4.26 13.16
CA LYS A 39 -3.38 5.28 13.90
C LYS A 39 -1.90 5.32 13.49
N VAL A 40 -1.25 4.16 13.35
CA VAL A 40 0.16 4.08 12.91
C VAL A 40 0.34 4.64 11.50
N ALA A 41 -0.57 4.32 10.58
CA ALA A 41 -0.54 4.83 9.22
C ALA A 41 -0.71 6.35 9.16
N ARG A 42 -1.67 6.88 9.93
CA ARG A 42 -1.90 8.32 10.06
C ARG A 42 -0.66 9.03 10.62
N ASP A 43 -0.11 8.54 11.73
CA ASP A 43 1.10 9.11 12.35
C ASP A 43 2.29 9.07 11.37
N THR A 44 2.43 7.99 10.58
CA THR A 44 3.48 7.87 9.56
C THR A 44 3.32 8.92 8.46
N ILE A 45 2.12 9.06 7.88
CA ILE A 45 1.85 10.07 6.85
C ILE A 45 2.06 11.47 7.38
N SER A 46 1.59 11.78 8.60
CA SER A 46 1.78 13.09 9.22
C SER A 46 3.26 13.45 9.35
N ILE A 47 4.10 12.51 9.81
CA ILE A 47 5.56 12.72 9.90
C ILE A 47 6.16 12.99 8.51
N MET A 48 5.77 12.22 7.49
CA MET A 48 6.29 12.41 6.14
C MET A 48 5.87 13.77 5.54
N LYS A 49 4.62 14.20 5.77
CA LYS A 49 4.14 15.53 5.37
C LYS A 49 4.90 16.64 6.09
N GLU A 50 5.13 16.51 7.39
CA GLU A 50 5.88 17.50 8.17
C GLU A 50 7.35 17.56 7.77
N ALA A 51 7.92 16.45 7.29
CA ALA A 51 9.23 16.41 6.64
C ALA A 51 9.24 17.03 5.22
N GLY A 52 8.10 17.52 4.72
CA GLY A 52 7.97 18.15 3.40
C GLY A 52 8.00 17.17 2.24
N LEU A 53 7.70 15.89 2.47
CA LEU A 53 7.68 14.88 1.41
C LEU A 53 6.37 14.90 0.61
N ASP A 54 6.47 14.65 -0.69
CA ASP A 54 5.31 14.44 -1.56
C ASP A 54 4.78 13.01 -1.39
N VAL A 55 3.69 12.88 -0.63
CA VAL A 55 3.11 11.58 -0.25
C VAL A 55 1.71 11.41 -0.81
N GLY A 56 1.44 10.21 -1.32
CA GLY A 56 0.12 9.75 -1.74
C GLY A 56 -0.24 8.38 -1.15
N ILE A 57 -1.49 7.98 -1.31
CA ILE A 57 -1.99 6.62 -1.07
C ILE A 57 -2.72 6.11 -2.32
N LEU A 58 -2.82 4.79 -2.44
CA LEU A 58 -3.52 4.13 -3.57
C LEU A 58 -5.06 4.13 -3.40
N GLY A 59 -5.54 4.38 -2.18
CA GLY A 59 -6.96 4.39 -1.86
C GLY A 59 -7.65 3.08 -2.24
N MET A 60 -8.74 3.16 -3.00
CA MET A 60 -9.49 1.98 -3.46
C MET A 60 -8.73 1.10 -4.46
N GLN A 61 -7.69 1.63 -5.10
CA GLN A 61 -6.88 0.87 -6.05
C GLN A 61 -5.85 -0.02 -5.33
N GLU A 62 -5.70 0.09 -4.01
CA GLU A 62 -4.78 -0.76 -3.24
C GLU A 62 -5.28 -2.20 -3.13
N GLY A 63 -4.50 -3.14 -3.69
CA GLY A 63 -4.69 -4.56 -3.51
C GLY A 63 -4.06 -5.13 -2.23
N CYS A 64 -4.24 -6.43 -2.01
CA CYS A 64 -3.46 -7.16 -1.02
C CYS A 64 -2.02 -7.35 -1.53
N SER A 65 -1.02 -7.18 -0.66
CA SER A 65 0.39 -7.48 -1.02
C SER A 65 0.64 -8.93 -1.44
N GLY A 66 -0.23 -9.87 -1.03
CA GLY A 66 -0.11 -11.29 -1.35
C GLY A 66 0.69 -12.11 -0.34
N ASP A 67 1.30 -11.49 0.69
CA ASP A 67 2.12 -12.19 1.71
C ASP A 67 1.44 -13.47 2.24
N ALA A 68 0.19 -13.38 2.71
CA ALA A 68 -0.53 -14.54 3.24
C ALA A 68 -0.70 -15.67 2.21
N ALA A 69 -0.92 -15.34 0.93
CA ALA A 69 -1.03 -16.35 -0.12
C ALA A 69 0.31 -17.04 -0.36
N ARG A 70 1.42 -16.28 -0.42
CA ARG A 70 2.77 -16.82 -0.59
C ARG A 70 3.19 -17.69 0.58
N ARG A 71 2.94 -17.27 1.83
CA ARG A 71 3.24 -18.09 3.01
C ARG A 71 2.40 -19.36 3.11
N ALA A 72 1.19 -19.35 2.55
CA ALA A 72 0.35 -20.54 2.44
C ALA A 72 0.75 -21.46 1.28
N GLY A 73 1.76 -21.11 0.48
CA GLY A 73 2.18 -21.85 -0.72
C GLY A 73 1.23 -21.71 -1.91
N ASN A 74 0.32 -20.74 -1.87
CA ASN A 74 -0.57 -20.43 -2.99
C ASN A 74 0.11 -19.45 -3.96
N GLU A 75 1.13 -19.96 -4.65
CA GLU A 75 1.99 -19.16 -5.55
C GLU A 75 1.21 -18.57 -6.73
N TYR A 76 0.21 -19.27 -7.25
CA TYR A 76 -0.63 -18.74 -8.34
C TYR A 76 -1.40 -17.50 -7.91
N LEU A 77 -2.04 -17.54 -6.73
CA LEU A 77 -2.73 -16.37 -6.19
C LEU A 77 -1.76 -15.24 -5.87
N PHE A 78 -0.57 -15.57 -5.34
CA PHE A 78 0.46 -14.57 -5.10
C PHE A 78 0.86 -13.84 -6.39
N GLN A 79 1.17 -14.59 -7.45
CA GLN A 79 1.51 -14.04 -8.75
C GLN A 79 0.42 -13.10 -9.28
N MET A 80 -0.84 -13.55 -9.28
CA MET A 80 -1.97 -12.74 -9.72
C MET A 80 -2.08 -11.41 -8.95
N LEU A 81 -1.90 -11.44 -7.63
CA LEU A 81 -1.94 -10.23 -6.79
C LEU A 81 -0.74 -9.31 -7.05
N ALA A 82 0.45 -9.87 -7.23
CA ALA A 82 1.67 -9.12 -7.51
C ALA A 82 1.56 -8.40 -8.87
N GLU A 83 1.18 -9.11 -9.93
CA GLU A 83 0.97 -8.55 -11.26
C GLU A 83 -0.10 -7.46 -11.26
N THR A 84 -1.21 -7.66 -10.53
CA THR A 84 -2.27 -6.65 -10.41
C THR A 84 -1.76 -5.38 -9.73
N ASN A 85 -1.04 -5.50 -8.61
CA ASN A 85 -0.48 -4.34 -7.92
C ASN A 85 0.57 -3.63 -8.76
N LEU A 86 1.43 -4.36 -9.48
CA LEU A 86 2.43 -3.79 -10.39
C LEU A 86 1.76 -3.00 -11.52
N ALA A 87 0.69 -3.51 -12.11
CA ALA A 87 -0.09 -2.79 -13.12
C ALA A 87 -0.69 -1.48 -12.55
N THR A 88 -1.25 -1.53 -11.33
CA THR A 88 -1.71 -0.32 -10.64
C THR A 88 -0.57 0.67 -10.37
N PHE A 89 0.61 0.16 -10.00
CA PHE A 89 1.77 1.02 -9.74
C PHE A 89 2.24 1.72 -11.02
N GLU A 90 2.23 1.01 -12.14
CA GLU A 90 2.54 1.59 -13.45
C GLU A 90 1.52 2.64 -13.88
N GLU A 91 0.22 2.34 -13.76
CA GLU A 91 -0.87 3.25 -14.14
C GLU A 91 -0.81 4.59 -13.38
N ILE A 92 -0.55 4.54 -12.07
CA ILE A 92 -0.47 5.73 -11.22
C ILE A 92 0.92 6.41 -11.33
N GLY A 93 1.93 5.71 -11.84
CA GLY A 93 3.30 6.23 -11.91
C GLY A 93 4.02 6.22 -10.56
N VAL A 94 3.84 5.16 -9.77
CA VAL A 94 4.48 4.96 -8.46
C VAL A 94 6.01 4.86 -8.62
N LYS A 95 6.75 5.67 -7.87
CA LYS A 95 8.23 5.68 -7.91
C LYS A 95 8.87 5.02 -6.70
N LYS A 96 8.34 5.30 -5.51
CA LYS A 96 8.83 4.77 -4.23
C LYS A 96 7.64 4.32 -3.40
N VAL A 97 7.74 3.14 -2.83
CA VAL A 97 6.72 2.60 -1.93
C VAL A 97 7.23 2.65 -0.49
N VAL A 98 6.39 3.14 0.42
CA VAL A 98 6.61 3.12 1.87
C VAL A 98 5.56 2.22 2.49
N ALA A 99 5.96 1.31 3.37
CA ALA A 99 5.04 0.45 4.10
C ALA A 99 5.47 0.39 5.57
N SER A 100 4.52 0.62 6.48
CA SER A 100 4.75 0.43 7.92
C SER A 100 4.60 -1.03 8.36
N CYS A 101 3.86 -1.83 7.58
CA CYS A 101 3.73 -3.26 7.80
C CYS A 101 5.00 -4.00 7.33
N PRO A 102 5.70 -4.75 8.20
CA PRO A 102 6.94 -5.43 7.83
C PRO A 102 6.72 -6.53 6.77
N HIS A 103 5.55 -7.17 6.76
CA HIS A 103 5.21 -8.18 5.74
C HIS A 103 5.03 -7.52 4.37
N CYS A 104 4.25 -6.44 4.29
CA CYS A 104 4.08 -5.69 3.04
C CYS A 104 5.42 -5.13 2.56
N PHE A 105 6.23 -4.57 3.46
CA PHE A 105 7.57 -4.08 3.14
C PHE A 105 8.46 -5.19 2.55
N HIS A 106 8.48 -6.38 3.17
CA HIS A 106 9.27 -7.50 2.68
C HIS A 106 8.78 -7.97 1.31
N THR A 107 7.48 -8.24 1.18
CA THR A 107 6.89 -8.78 -0.04
C THR A 107 7.04 -7.82 -1.22
N LEU A 108 6.70 -6.54 -1.05
CA LEU A 108 6.86 -5.52 -2.10
C LEU A 108 8.34 -5.28 -2.42
N GLY A 109 9.22 -5.22 -1.41
CA GLY A 109 10.62 -4.83 -1.60
C GLY A 109 11.56 -5.97 -2.03
N LYS A 110 11.18 -7.23 -1.82
CA LYS A 110 12.03 -8.40 -2.10
C LYS A 110 11.41 -9.40 -3.06
N GLU A 111 10.12 -9.67 -2.93
CA GLU A 111 9.47 -10.77 -3.66
C GLU A 111 8.81 -10.33 -4.96
N TYR A 112 8.37 -9.07 -5.06
CA TYR A 112 7.80 -8.54 -6.31
C TYR A 112 8.82 -8.46 -7.44
N LYS A 113 10.11 -8.44 -7.12
CA LYS A 113 11.21 -8.44 -8.10
C LYS A 113 11.21 -9.64 -9.04
N ASP A 114 10.57 -10.73 -8.64
CA ASP A 114 10.43 -11.91 -9.48
C ASP A 114 9.40 -11.68 -10.63
N TYR A 115 8.64 -10.57 -10.60
CA TYR A 115 7.50 -10.29 -11.48
C TYR A 115 7.56 -8.93 -12.21
N GLY A 116 8.44 -8.01 -11.80
CA GLY A 116 8.59 -6.68 -12.40
C GLY A 116 9.39 -5.72 -11.54
#